data_AF-A0A1G8FZV8-F1
#
_entry.id   AF-A0A1G8FZV8-F1
#
_cell.length_a   1.000
_cell.length_b   1.000
_cell.length_c   1.000
_cell.angle_alpha   90.00
_cell.angle_beta   90.00
_cell.angle_gamma   90.00
#
_symmetry.space_group_name_H-M   'P 1'
#
loop_
_entity.id
_entity.type
_entity.pdbx_description
1 polymer ?
#
loop_
_entity_poly.entity_id
_entity_poly.type
_entity_poly.pdbx_seq_one_letter_code
_entity_poly.pdbx_strand_id
1 'polypeptide(L)'
;MIASRAAKTVALSSVVTLSLLTGLTPAIATEPVPTQPTVPAEVTATATEPAAPAEPATPMEEASPQPSPSSAPSASAEETLTAADYRNDPALLADLIGNHGASMGQGLERLEVTGDPQEPAPDETRSLSLGAESTSDADSGAAMAPLATNYWQPSSGVLGVDVSSHQGVVNWNGAWNYGSRWAYVKATEALVYKNPEFGHQYAGSANRGMLRGAYHFAIPNVSSGAAQADYFVANGGGWSADGKTLPPLLDVEYNPYPSLGNTCYDMSASQMVNWMRDFSNRMVTLTGRKPMIYTTTDWWYRCTGNSAAFSDHALHIASYNNSGAGTLPASWNFYSVWQYTSEGPVVGDWNQWNGSMTSLQSFARGGSVPAPAPQQPSIRALADMVATDSSGRLWNYPANGKGGFGTRFQIGSGWTGIKSINPVDWNADGTIDLLTQWNNGTLSYYPGLPGGGFSSPVQIGSSGWQNFSLAVGPWVKGQGITIVGTHTDGALYY
;
A
#
# COMPACT_ATOMS: atom_id res chain seq x y z
N MET A 1 6.74 29.93 -3.48
CA MET A 1 7.64 31.01 -3.94
C MET A 1 7.17 31.43 -5.32
N ILE A 2 6.61 32.62 -5.49
CA ILE A 2 6.19 33.13 -6.81
C ILE A 2 7.39 33.88 -7.39
N ALA A 3 7.88 33.45 -8.55
CA ALA A 3 8.95 34.13 -9.26
C ALA A 3 8.37 35.27 -10.12
N SER A 4 8.78 36.50 -9.86
CA SER A 4 8.41 37.68 -10.65
C SER A 4 9.14 37.69 -11.99
N ARG A 5 8.41 37.72 -13.11
CA ARG A 5 8.91 38.21 -14.40
C ARG A 5 7.93 39.23 -14.98
N ALA A 6 8.39 40.48 -15.08
CA ALA A 6 7.64 41.56 -15.72
C ALA A 6 7.58 41.36 -17.24
N ALA A 7 6.37 41.19 -17.79
CA ALA A 7 6.14 41.24 -19.22
C ALA A 7 5.82 42.69 -19.64
N LYS A 8 6.56 43.20 -20.63
CA LYS A 8 6.33 44.51 -21.25
C LYS A 8 5.03 44.49 -22.04
N THR A 9 4.20 45.49 -21.80
CA THR A 9 2.96 45.80 -22.51
C THR A 9 3.23 46.00 -24.01
N VAL A 10 2.53 45.25 -24.86
CA VAL A 10 2.33 45.61 -26.28
C VAL A 10 0.83 45.79 -26.46
N ALA A 11 0.41 47.03 -26.67
CA ALA A 11 -0.97 47.34 -27.02
C ALA A 11 -1.21 46.97 -28.49
N LEU A 12 -2.08 46.00 -28.75
CA LEU A 12 -2.78 45.87 -30.02
C LEU A 12 -4.27 46.04 -29.79
N SER A 13 -4.81 47.16 -30.24
CA SER A 13 -6.24 47.34 -30.46
C SER A 13 -6.69 46.41 -31.58
N SER A 14 -7.72 45.61 -31.33
CA SER A 14 -8.52 45.00 -32.40
C SER A 14 -9.97 44.96 -31.95
N VAL A 15 -10.78 45.76 -32.65
CA VAL A 15 -12.23 45.83 -32.54
C VAL A 15 -12.81 44.53 -33.08
N VAL A 16 -13.69 43.87 -32.32
CA VAL A 16 -14.54 42.79 -32.83
C VAL A 16 -15.99 43.23 -32.73
N THR A 17 -16.61 43.38 -33.89
CA THR A 17 -18.02 43.66 -34.12
C THR A 17 -18.87 42.44 -33.78
N LEU A 18 -19.94 42.65 -33.02
CA LEU A 18 -20.93 41.63 -32.67
C LEU A 18 -22.00 41.56 -33.77
N SER A 19 -22.07 40.43 -34.49
CA SER A 19 -23.19 40.10 -35.38
C SER A 19 -23.95 38.91 -34.81
N LEU A 20 -25.23 39.13 -34.46
CA LEU A 20 -26.18 38.06 -34.17
C LEU A 20 -26.54 37.33 -35.48
N LEU A 21 -26.46 36.00 -35.47
CA LEU A 21 -27.19 35.15 -36.41
C LEU A 21 -27.98 34.09 -35.64
N THR A 22 -29.29 34.14 -35.81
CA THR A 22 -30.28 33.18 -35.32
C THR A 22 -30.39 31.97 -36.25
N GLY A 23 -30.53 30.78 -35.65
CA GLY A 23 -31.29 29.66 -36.18
C GLY A 23 -30.53 28.66 -37.05
N LEU A 24 -30.40 27.42 -36.55
CA LEU A 24 -30.51 26.18 -37.33
C LEU A 24 -30.67 24.99 -36.36
N THR A 25 -31.56 24.08 -36.74
CA THR A 25 -32.01 22.88 -36.01
C THR A 25 -30.93 21.78 -35.99
N PRO A 26 -30.92 20.87 -34.98
CA PRO A 26 -29.96 19.76 -34.98
C PRO A 26 -30.46 18.61 -35.88
N ALA A 27 -29.57 18.17 -36.78
CA ALA A 27 -29.69 16.89 -37.48
C ALA A 27 -29.16 15.77 -36.58
N ILE A 28 -29.92 14.67 -36.51
CA ILE A 28 -29.58 13.44 -35.79
C ILE A 28 -28.52 12.69 -36.61
N ALA A 29 -27.36 12.41 -36.02
CA ALA A 29 -26.38 11.49 -36.57
C ALA A 29 -26.47 10.15 -35.84
N THR A 30 -26.79 9.10 -36.58
CA THR A 30 -26.78 7.70 -36.16
C THR A 30 -25.35 7.16 -36.17
N GLU A 31 -24.90 6.56 -35.07
CA GLU A 31 -23.62 5.84 -34.96
C GLU A 31 -23.63 4.51 -35.74
N PRO A 32 -22.48 4.04 -36.26
CA PRO A 32 -22.37 2.73 -36.88
C PRO A 32 -22.16 1.60 -35.85
N VAL A 33 -22.80 0.46 -36.14
CA VAL A 33 -22.74 -0.80 -35.39
C VAL A 33 -21.35 -1.46 -35.52
N PRO A 34 -20.71 -1.97 -34.46
CA PRO A 34 -19.49 -2.76 -34.58
C PRO A 34 -19.80 -4.22 -34.93
N THR A 35 -19.22 -4.69 -36.04
CA THR A 35 -19.25 -6.09 -36.51
C THR A 35 -18.32 -7.00 -35.71
N GLN A 36 -18.84 -8.16 -35.33
CA GLN A 36 -18.18 -9.28 -34.66
C GLN A 36 -17.25 -10.03 -35.63
N PRO A 37 -16.08 -10.55 -35.21
CA PRO A 37 -15.27 -11.42 -36.06
C PRO A 37 -15.75 -12.88 -36.01
N THR A 38 -15.99 -13.43 -37.20
CA THR A 38 -16.34 -14.82 -37.48
C THR A 38 -15.13 -15.76 -37.41
N VAL A 39 -15.33 -16.92 -36.80
CA VAL A 39 -14.42 -18.09 -36.78
C VAL A 39 -14.49 -18.82 -38.13
N PRO A 40 -13.38 -19.32 -38.70
CA PRO A 40 -13.44 -20.39 -39.69
C PRO A 40 -13.05 -21.75 -39.08
N ALA A 41 -13.80 -22.76 -39.50
CA ALA A 41 -13.70 -24.16 -39.13
C ALA A 41 -12.58 -24.91 -39.88
N GLU A 42 -12.07 -25.94 -39.19
CA GLU A 42 -11.78 -27.31 -39.64
C GLU A 42 -11.02 -27.52 -40.96
N VAL A 43 -9.79 -28.06 -40.85
CA VAL A 43 -9.11 -28.73 -41.96
C VAL A 43 -8.64 -30.12 -41.53
N THR A 44 -9.04 -31.06 -42.38
CA THR A 44 -8.93 -32.51 -42.42
C THR A 44 -7.51 -33.07 -42.21
N ALA A 45 -7.42 -34.16 -41.44
CA ALA A 45 -6.24 -35.00 -41.34
C ALA A 45 -6.12 -35.95 -42.55
N THR A 46 -4.90 -36.11 -43.07
CA THR A 46 -4.55 -37.13 -44.06
C THR A 46 -3.39 -37.96 -43.53
N ALA A 47 -3.56 -39.29 -43.56
CA ALA A 47 -2.60 -40.29 -43.15
C ALA A 47 -1.58 -40.60 -44.25
N THR A 48 -0.34 -40.91 -43.85
CA THR A 48 0.58 -41.78 -44.61
C THR A 48 1.45 -42.58 -43.63
N GLU A 49 1.50 -43.89 -43.82
CA GLU A 49 2.32 -44.92 -43.14
C GLU A 49 3.37 -45.48 -44.15
N PRO A 50 4.19 -46.51 -43.86
CA PRO A 50 5.33 -46.66 -42.94
C PRO A 50 6.68 -46.90 -43.67
N ALA A 51 7.79 -46.97 -42.92
CA ALA A 51 8.90 -47.87 -43.25
C ALA A 51 9.64 -48.34 -41.97
N ALA A 52 9.77 -49.65 -41.84
CA ALA A 52 10.48 -50.41 -40.80
C ALA A 52 11.81 -50.98 -41.40
N PRO A 53 12.52 -51.93 -40.79
CA PRO A 53 13.16 -52.00 -39.46
C PRO A 53 14.66 -52.42 -39.56
N ALA A 54 15.42 -52.42 -38.45
CA ALA A 54 16.54 -53.35 -38.26
C ALA A 54 16.91 -53.54 -36.77
N GLU A 55 16.75 -54.79 -36.30
CA GLU A 55 17.20 -55.41 -35.05
C GLU A 55 18.71 -55.79 -35.11
N PRO A 56 19.28 -56.67 -34.24
CA PRO A 56 19.39 -56.64 -32.77
C PRO A 56 20.86 -56.71 -32.30
N ALA A 57 21.08 -56.51 -31.00
CA ALA A 57 22.33 -56.81 -30.30
C ALA A 57 22.33 -58.22 -29.68
N THR A 58 23.49 -58.88 -29.58
CA THR A 58 23.95 -59.88 -28.54
C THR A 58 25.23 -60.64 -29.01
N PRO A 59 26.01 -61.37 -28.18
CA PRO A 59 26.68 -60.98 -26.91
C PRO A 59 28.13 -61.57 -26.72
N MET A 60 28.74 -61.31 -25.54
CA MET A 60 29.91 -61.98 -24.88
C MET A 60 31.31 -61.63 -25.46
N GLU A 61 32.38 -61.39 -24.68
CA GLU A 61 32.94 -62.21 -23.59
C GLU A 61 33.89 -61.42 -22.65
N GLU A 62 34.12 -62.00 -21.49
CA GLU A 62 34.73 -61.52 -20.25
C GLU A 62 36.28 -61.59 -20.22
N ALA A 63 36.96 -60.57 -19.69
CA ALA A 63 38.34 -60.67 -19.19
C ALA A 63 38.60 -59.64 -18.09
N SER A 64 38.98 -60.10 -16.89
CA SER A 64 39.42 -59.31 -15.72
C SER A 64 40.97 -59.17 -15.69
N PRO A 65 41.58 -58.43 -14.75
CA PRO A 65 41.63 -56.96 -14.65
C PRO A 65 43.09 -56.42 -14.72
N GLN A 66 43.29 -55.17 -15.13
CA GLN A 66 44.56 -54.43 -14.98
C GLN A 66 44.28 -53.05 -14.34
N PRO A 67 45.18 -52.51 -13.49
CA PRO A 67 44.85 -51.44 -12.56
C PRO A 67 44.73 -50.09 -13.28
N SER A 68 43.63 -49.39 -13.01
CA SER A 68 43.35 -48.08 -13.58
C SER A 68 44.33 -47.01 -13.07
N PRO A 69 44.72 -46.03 -13.91
CA PRO A 69 45.39 -44.83 -13.46
C PRO A 69 44.40 -43.95 -12.67
N SER A 70 44.89 -43.42 -11.55
CA SER A 70 44.21 -42.49 -10.65
C SER A 70 43.49 -41.37 -11.41
N SER A 71 42.16 -41.42 -11.46
CA SER A 71 41.32 -40.30 -11.84
C SER A 71 41.25 -39.31 -10.66
N ALA A 72 41.51 -38.04 -10.98
CA ALA A 72 41.31 -36.89 -10.10
C ALA A 72 39.89 -36.88 -9.50
N PRO A 73 39.68 -36.29 -8.31
CA PRO A 73 38.33 -36.19 -7.76
C PRO A 73 37.45 -35.38 -8.73
N SER A 74 36.38 -36.01 -9.21
CA SER A 74 35.27 -35.29 -9.83
C SER A 74 34.80 -34.24 -8.84
N ALA A 75 34.70 -32.99 -9.28
CA ALA A 75 33.94 -31.97 -8.56
C ALA A 75 32.55 -32.55 -8.26
N SER A 76 32.18 -32.61 -6.98
CA SER A 76 30.82 -32.96 -6.59
C SER A 76 29.89 -31.98 -7.28
N ALA A 77 28.89 -32.47 -8.01
CA ALA A 77 27.72 -31.65 -8.29
C ALA A 77 27.21 -31.16 -6.93
N GLU A 78 27.16 -29.84 -6.71
CA GLU A 78 26.45 -29.29 -5.56
C GLU A 78 25.01 -29.77 -5.68
N GLU A 79 24.59 -30.69 -4.79
CA GLU A 79 23.19 -31.07 -4.70
C GLU A 79 22.39 -29.81 -4.35
N THR A 80 21.54 -29.38 -5.28
CA THR A 80 20.70 -28.22 -5.07
C THR A 80 19.58 -28.62 -4.11
N LEU A 81 19.61 -28.09 -2.89
CA LEU A 81 18.58 -28.33 -1.87
C LEU A 81 17.19 -27.92 -2.39
N THR A 82 16.18 -28.73 -2.10
CA THR A 82 14.79 -28.53 -2.49
C THR A 82 13.92 -28.08 -1.32
N ALA A 83 12.74 -27.53 -1.59
CA ALA A 83 11.75 -27.23 -0.55
C ALA A 83 11.37 -28.45 0.32
N ALA A 84 11.51 -29.68 -0.20
CA ALA A 84 11.28 -30.90 0.58
C ALA A 84 12.38 -31.13 1.62
N ASP A 85 13.63 -30.75 1.31
CA ASP A 85 14.76 -30.87 2.24
C ASP A 85 14.57 -29.91 3.42
N TYR A 86 14.24 -28.65 3.15
CA TYR A 86 13.92 -27.65 4.19
C TYR A 86 12.68 -28.03 5.02
N ARG A 87 11.69 -28.69 4.43
CA ARG A 87 10.52 -29.21 5.16
C ARG A 87 10.90 -30.29 6.17
N ASN A 88 11.88 -31.13 5.83
CA ASN A 88 12.27 -32.29 6.62
C ASN A 88 13.39 -31.97 7.63
N ASP A 89 14.10 -30.86 7.44
CA ASP A 89 15.17 -30.40 8.32
C ASP A 89 14.92 -28.97 8.84
N PRO A 90 14.40 -28.84 10.08
CA PRO A 90 14.18 -27.54 10.71
C PRO A 90 15.46 -26.72 10.92
N ALA A 91 16.62 -27.35 11.09
CA ALA A 91 17.88 -26.63 11.24
C ALA A 91 18.27 -25.98 9.92
N LEU A 92 18.14 -26.72 8.82
CA LEU A 92 18.38 -26.20 7.48
C LEU A 92 17.44 -25.04 7.13
N LEU A 93 16.16 -25.16 7.48
CA LEU A 93 15.19 -24.07 7.30
C LEU A 93 15.52 -22.84 8.17
N ALA A 94 15.97 -23.06 9.41
CA ALA A 94 16.38 -21.96 10.29
C ALA A 94 17.61 -21.23 9.74
N ASP A 95 18.60 -21.96 9.22
CA ASP A 95 19.80 -21.39 8.60
C ASP A 95 19.46 -20.58 7.34
N LEU A 96 18.51 -21.06 6.52
CA LEU A 96 18.02 -20.33 5.35
C LEU A 96 17.32 -19.02 5.72
N ILE A 97 16.45 -19.05 6.74
CA ILE A 97 15.72 -17.87 7.21
C ILE A 97 16.67 -16.86 7.87
N GLY A 98 17.67 -17.36 8.60
CA GLY A 98 18.69 -16.56 9.26
C GLY A 98 18.19 -15.79 10.48
N ASN A 99 19.07 -14.93 11.03
CA ASN A 99 18.83 -14.26 12.31
C ASN A 99 17.77 -13.15 12.27
N HIS A 100 17.49 -12.62 11.08
CA HIS A 100 16.51 -11.53 10.90
C HIS A 100 15.21 -12.00 10.23
N GLY A 101 15.21 -13.15 9.56
CA GLY A 101 14.10 -13.60 8.73
C GLY A 101 13.67 -12.58 7.68
N ALA A 102 12.52 -12.80 7.05
CA ALA A 102 11.91 -11.86 6.11
C ALA A 102 11.26 -10.64 6.82
N SER A 103 11.01 -9.54 6.13
CA SER A 103 10.13 -8.47 6.63
C SER A 103 8.85 -8.38 5.82
N MET A 104 7.77 -7.95 6.46
CA MET A 104 6.52 -7.62 5.79
C MET A 104 6.76 -6.56 4.73
N GLY A 105 6.46 -6.84 3.46
CA GLY A 105 6.69 -5.88 2.37
C GLY A 105 8.05 -5.98 1.68
N GLN A 106 8.93 -6.89 2.14
CA GLN A 106 10.26 -7.09 1.56
C GLN A 106 10.22 -7.38 0.06
N GLY A 107 9.25 -8.20 -0.40
CA GLY A 107 9.12 -8.50 -1.82
C GLY A 107 8.75 -7.29 -2.67
N LEU A 108 8.00 -6.32 -2.13
CA LEU A 108 7.69 -5.07 -2.83
C LEU A 108 8.91 -4.16 -2.94
N GLU A 109 9.69 -4.04 -1.87
CA GLU A 109 10.93 -3.25 -1.86
C GLU A 109 11.92 -3.80 -2.89
N ARG A 110 12.11 -5.13 -2.92
CA ARG A 110 12.93 -5.80 -3.93
C ARG A 110 12.41 -5.58 -5.34
N LEU A 111 11.11 -5.74 -5.57
CA LEU A 111 10.49 -5.47 -6.87
C LEU A 111 10.78 -4.06 -7.39
N GLU A 112 10.76 -3.05 -6.52
CA GLU A 112 11.06 -1.68 -6.89
C GLU A 112 12.53 -1.49 -7.30
N VAL A 113 13.45 -2.17 -6.61
CA VAL A 113 14.90 -2.00 -6.80
C VAL A 113 15.48 -2.93 -7.88
N THR A 114 15.10 -4.20 -7.88
CA THR A 114 15.70 -5.27 -8.71
C THR A 114 14.77 -5.73 -9.85
N GLY A 115 13.46 -5.47 -9.72
CA GLY A 115 12.45 -6.00 -10.64
C GLY A 115 12.05 -7.46 -10.37
N ASP A 116 12.61 -8.09 -9.34
CA ASP A 116 12.31 -9.47 -8.92
C ASP A 116 12.16 -9.54 -7.39
N PRO A 117 11.00 -9.98 -6.85
CA PRO A 117 10.80 -10.02 -5.40
C PRO A 117 11.68 -11.05 -4.68
N GLN A 118 12.30 -11.98 -5.41
CA GLN A 118 13.18 -13.01 -4.84
C GLN A 118 14.65 -12.59 -4.84
N GLU A 119 15.01 -11.53 -5.56
CA GLU A 119 16.38 -11.02 -5.65
C GLU A 119 16.62 -9.94 -4.58
N PRO A 120 17.53 -10.17 -3.61
CA PRO A 120 17.82 -9.20 -2.56
C PRO A 120 18.31 -7.86 -3.12
N ALA A 121 17.86 -6.76 -2.51
CA ALA A 121 18.36 -5.44 -2.86
C ALA A 121 19.86 -5.29 -2.48
N PRO A 122 20.64 -4.42 -3.17
CA PRO A 122 22.08 -4.29 -2.92
C PRO A 122 22.45 -3.89 -1.48
N ASP A 123 21.57 -3.21 -0.76
CA ASP A 123 21.73 -2.82 0.65
C ASP A 123 21.47 -3.99 1.61
N GLU A 124 20.53 -4.89 1.31
CA GLU A 124 20.32 -6.14 2.05
C GLU A 124 21.60 -7.00 2.06
N THR A 125 22.26 -7.12 0.90
CA THR A 125 23.50 -7.91 0.77
C THR A 125 24.69 -7.30 1.49
N ARG A 126 24.75 -5.96 1.62
CA ARG A 126 25.80 -5.27 2.38
C ARG A 126 25.68 -5.50 3.88
N SER A 127 24.46 -5.50 4.41
CA SER A 127 24.18 -5.79 5.82
C SER A 127 24.59 -7.23 6.19
N LEU A 128 24.33 -8.19 5.29
CA LEU A 128 24.76 -9.59 5.45
C LEU A 128 26.29 -9.76 5.44
N SER A 129 27.02 -8.96 4.65
CA SER A 129 28.49 -9.05 4.56
C SER A 129 29.22 -8.49 5.78
N LEU A 130 28.62 -7.53 6.50
CA LEU A 130 29.20 -6.92 7.70
C LEU A 130 28.89 -7.70 8.98
N GLY A 131 27.90 -8.61 8.96
CA GLY A 131 27.54 -9.47 10.10
C GLY A 131 28.52 -10.63 10.37
N ALA A 132 29.56 -10.80 9.55
CA ALA A 132 30.56 -11.87 9.70
C ALA A 132 31.77 -11.48 10.59
N GLU A 133 31.92 -10.20 10.96
CA GLU A 133 32.97 -9.76 11.88
C GLU A 133 32.36 -9.42 13.25
N SER A 134 32.29 -10.42 14.12
CA SER A 134 32.08 -10.23 15.56
C SER A 134 33.23 -9.38 16.13
N THR A 135 32.97 -8.09 16.38
CA THR A 135 33.63 -7.39 17.49
C THR A 135 32.61 -6.60 18.29
N SER A 136 32.70 -6.80 19.59
CA SER A 136 32.05 -6.02 20.63
C SER A 136 32.39 -4.54 20.49
N ASP A 137 31.40 -3.70 20.21
CA ASP A 137 31.43 -2.30 20.66
C ASP A 137 30.01 -1.86 21.01
N ALA A 138 29.79 -1.81 22.33
CA ALA A 138 28.84 -0.89 22.90
C ALA A 138 29.34 0.53 22.62
N ASP A 139 28.41 1.43 22.32
CA ASP A 139 28.62 2.85 22.07
C ASP A 139 28.96 3.24 20.62
N SER A 140 27.92 3.31 19.81
CA SER A 140 27.76 4.48 18.95
C SER A 140 26.28 4.75 18.80
N GLY A 141 25.84 5.84 19.45
CA GLY A 141 24.59 6.50 19.11
C GLY A 141 24.64 6.93 17.65
N ALA A 142 24.25 6.03 16.76
CA ALA A 142 23.99 6.35 15.37
C ALA A 142 22.99 7.50 15.38
N ALA A 143 23.47 8.67 15.02
CA ALA A 143 22.66 9.85 14.85
C ALA A 143 21.53 9.48 13.89
N MET A 144 20.31 9.45 14.42
CA MET A 144 19.08 9.32 13.64
C MET A 144 19.20 10.25 12.42
N ALA A 145 18.95 9.70 11.24
CA ALA A 145 18.81 10.50 10.03
C ALA A 145 17.89 11.71 10.33
N PRO A 146 18.19 12.90 9.80
CA PRO A 146 17.40 14.08 10.09
C PRO A 146 15.95 13.82 9.70
N LEU A 147 15.04 14.13 10.63
CA LEU A 147 13.59 14.04 10.47
C LEU A 147 13.20 14.60 9.10
N ALA A 148 12.61 13.77 8.23
CA ALA A 148 12.11 14.22 6.93
C ALA A 148 11.08 15.32 7.18
N THR A 149 11.42 16.56 6.83
CA THR A 149 10.58 17.74 7.06
C THR A 149 9.39 17.82 6.10
N ASN A 150 9.29 16.91 5.12
CA ASN A 150 8.20 16.77 4.16
C ASN A 150 7.87 15.28 3.90
N TYR A 151 7.52 14.53 4.95
CA TYR A 151 7.01 13.17 4.80
C TYR A 151 5.49 13.20 4.50
N TRP A 152 5.07 12.53 3.42
CA TRP A 152 3.65 12.40 3.08
C TRP A 152 3.00 11.32 3.97
N GLN A 153 1.79 11.59 4.43
CA GLN A 153 0.95 10.63 5.13
C GLN A 153 -0.50 10.80 4.67
N PRO A 154 -1.34 9.75 4.75
CA PRO A 154 -2.77 9.88 4.45
C PRO A 154 -3.43 10.98 5.29
N SER A 155 -4.32 11.76 4.67
CA SER A 155 -5.03 12.89 5.30
C SER A 155 -6.09 12.46 6.34
N SER A 156 -6.41 11.18 6.39
CA SER A 156 -7.45 10.60 7.25
C SER A 156 -7.08 9.20 7.73
N GLY A 157 -7.88 8.63 8.63
CA GLY A 157 -7.63 7.32 9.23
C GLY A 157 -6.75 7.40 10.48
N VAL A 158 -6.39 6.23 11.02
CA VAL A 158 -5.52 6.15 12.21
C VAL A 158 -4.19 5.53 11.80
N LEU A 159 -3.12 6.29 11.98
CA LEU A 159 -1.78 5.83 11.63
C LEU A 159 -1.28 4.74 12.57
N GLY A 160 -0.49 3.83 12.02
CA GLY A 160 0.22 2.79 12.73
C GLY A 160 1.50 2.42 12.02
N VAL A 161 2.27 1.54 12.64
CA VAL A 161 3.53 1.02 12.09
C VAL A 161 3.53 -0.49 12.17
N ASP A 162 4.37 -1.14 11.38
CA ASP A 162 4.75 -2.52 11.63
C ASP A 162 6.28 -2.64 11.67
N VAL A 163 6.76 -3.58 12.48
CA VAL A 163 8.20 -3.72 12.77
C VAL A 163 8.57 -5.19 12.93
N SER A 164 9.85 -5.46 12.73
CA SER A 164 10.50 -6.76 12.88
C SER A 164 11.89 -6.57 13.49
N SER A 165 12.71 -7.63 13.55
CA SER A 165 14.12 -7.52 13.95
C SER A 165 14.94 -6.59 13.05
N HIS A 166 14.49 -6.31 11.82
CA HIS A 166 15.19 -5.41 10.90
C HIS A 166 15.28 -3.96 11.43
N GLN A 167 14.34 -3.55 12.28
CA GLN A 167 14.33 -2.22 12.88
C GLN A 167 15.10 -2.14 14.22
N GLY A 168 15.53 -3.27 14.79
CA GLY A 168 16.20 -3.31 16.10
C GLY A 168 15.39 -2.61 17.20
N VAL A 169 16.04 -1.69 17.91
CA VAL A 169 15.41 -0.88 18.97
C VAL A 169 14.55 0.24 18.35
N VAL A 170 13.25 0.18 18.59
CA VAL A 170 12.28 1.13 18.01
C VAL A 170 12.08 2.37 18.89
N ASN A 171 12.15 3.57 18.28
CA ASN A 171 11.79 4.82 18.94
C ASN A 171 10.26 5.02 19.01
N TRP A 172 9.61 4.35 19.97
CA TRP A 172 8.16 4.42 20.17
C TRP A 172 7.63 5.83 20.49
N ASN A 173 8.45 6.67 21.16
CA ASN A 173 8.10 8.06 21.40
C ASN A 173 8.03 8.85 20.10
N GLY A 174 9.00 8.65 19.21
CA GLY A 174 8.99 9.21 17.86
C GLY A 174 7.74 8.80 17.10
N ALA A 175 7.48 7.49 16.99
CA ALA A 175 6.33 6.97 16.27
C ALA A 175 5.00 7.55 16.79
N TRP A 176 4.84 7.64 18.12
CA TRP A 176 3.67 8.28 18.72
C TRP A 176 3.54 9.76 18.36
N ASN A 177 4.64 10.51 18.41
CA ASN A 177 4.66 11.95 18.11
C ASN A 177 4.34 12.22 16.64
N TYR A 178 4.70 11.29 15.74
CA TYR A 178 4.31 11.30 14.32
C TYR A 178 2.89 10.77 14.06
N GLY A 179 2.13 10.42 15.10
CA GLY A 179 0.71 10.11 14.97
C GLY A 179 0.35 8.63 15.04
N SER A 180 1.33 7.72 15.11
CA SER A 180 1.04 6.29 15.28
C SER A 180 0.27 6.03 16.58
N ARG A 181 -0.81 5.24 16.49
CA ARG A 181 -1.64 4.81 17.62
C ARG A 181 -1.71 3.30 17.78
N TRP A 182 -1.10 2.57 16.86
CA TRP A 182 -1.08 1.13 16.87
C TRP A 182 0.16 0.57 16.19
N ALA A 183 0.53 -0.66 16.53
CA ALA A 183 1.66 -1.35 15.92
C ALA A 183 1.38 -2.84 15.65
N TYR A 184 1.91 -3.39 14.56
CA TYR A 184 2.14 -4.83 14.43
C TYR A 184 3.63 -5.14 14.64
N VAL A 185 3.93 -6.27 15.29
CA VAL A 185 5.30 -6.71 15.53
C VAL A 185 5.44 -8.14 15.00
N LYS A 186 6.48 -8.41 14.19
CA LYS A 186 6.76 -9.77 13.73
C LYS A 186 6.96 -10.67 14.93
N ALA A 187 6.25 -11.78 15.01
CA ALA A 187 6.47 -12.78 16.06
C ALA A 187 7.24 -13.98 15.52
N THR A 188 6.81 -14.50 14.37
CA THR A 188 7.27 -15.80 13.87
C THR A 188 7.34 -15.83 12.35
N GLU A 189 8.10 -16.79 11.84
CA GLU A 189 8.14 -17.15 10.43
C GLU A 189 8.32 -18.66 10.31
N ALA A 190 7.54 -19.29 9.41
CA ALA A 190 7.46 -20.74 9.26
C ALA A 190 7.29 -21.46 10.61
N LEU A 191 8.04 -22.53 10.87
CA LEU A 191 8.01 -23.30 12.13
C LEU A 191 9.26 -23.12 13.00
N VAL A 192 10.19 -22.25 12.60
CA VAL A 192 11.55 -22.26 13.15
C VAL A 192 12.04 -20.89 13.63
N TYR A 193 11.55 -19.81 13.03
CA TYR A 193 12.03 -18.47 13.36
C TYR A 193 11.13 -17.79 14.39
N LYS A 194 11.75 -17.15 15.38
CA LYS A 194 11.11 -16.23 16.32
C LYS A 194 11.84 -14.92 16.26
N ASN A 195 11.11 -13.81 16.13
CA ASN A 195 11.73 -12.50 16.15
C ASN A 195 12.41 -12.28 17.52
N PRO A 196 13.75 -12.15 17.58
CA PRO A 196 14.46 -11.94 18.84
C PRO A 196 14.06 -10.62 19.52
N GLU A 197 13.58 -9.65 18.74
CA GLU A 197 13.16 -8.34 19.21
C GLU A 197 11.69 -8.25 19.63
N PHE A 198 10.90 -9.32 19.41
CA PHE A 198 9.45 -9.31 19.63
C PHE A 198 9.07 -8.83 21.03
N GLY A 199 9.72 -9.35 22.08
CA GLY A 199 9.36 -9.06 23.46
C GLY A 199 9.45 -7.57 23.79
N HIS A 200 10.55 -6.92 23.40
CA HIS A 200 10.77 -5.52 23.71
C HIS A 200 10.01 -4.59 22.75
N GLN A 201 9.83 -4.96 21.48
CA GLN A 201 9.04 -4.19 20.51
C GLN A 201 7.54 -4.22 20.85
N TYR A 202 7.01 -5.40 21.18
CA TYR A 202 5.61 -5.58 21.56
C TYR A 202 5.27 -4.88 22.88
N ALA A 203 6.14 -5.02 23.89
CA ALA A 203 5.95 -4.31 25.16
C ALA A 203 6.17 -2.79 25.03
N GLY A 204 7.14 -2.36 24.22
CA GLY A 204 7.47 -0.95 24.01
C GLY A 204 6.30 -0.15 23.40
N SER A 205 5.66 -0.69 22.36
CA SER A 205 4.45 -0.09 21.78
C SER A 205 3.30 -0.03 22.79
N ALA A 206 3.05 -1.11 23.54
CA ALA A 206 2.02 -1.17 24.57
C ALA A 206 2.25 -0.15 25.69
N ASN A 207 3.50 0.01 26.16
CA ASN A 207 3.88 0.98 27.19
C ASN A 207 3.65 2.43 26.75
N ARG A 208 3.71 2.71 25.44
CA ARG A 208 3.37 4.02 24.89
C ARG A 208 1.86 4.29 24.85
N GLY A 209 1.03 3.26 25.06
CA GLY A 209 -0.43 3.32 25.00
C GLY A 209 -1.01 2.94 23.64
N MET A 210 -0.21 2.34 22.76
CA MET A 210 -0.66 1.89 21.44
C MET A 210 -1.47 0.58 21.54
N LEU A 211 -2.42 0.40 20.62
CA LEU A 211 -2.92 -0.94 20.32
C LEU A 211 -1.79 -1.74 19.66
N ARG A 212 -1.71 -3.04 19.91
CA ARG A 212 -0.60 -3.85 19.40
C ARG A 212 -1.06 -5.23 18.97
N GLY A 213 -0.57 -5.68 17.82
CA GLY A 213 -0.78 -7.02 17.28
C GLY A 213 0.54 -7.69 16.95
N ALA A 214 0.46 -8.98 16.68
CA ALA A 214 1.59 -9.76 16.20
C ALA A 214 1.31 -10.22 14.77
N TYR A 215 2.35 -10.43 13.97
CA TYR A 215 2.22 -11.05 12.66
C TYR A 215 3.13 -12.27 12.47
N HIS A 216 2.71 -13.12 11.54
CA HIS A 216 3.39 -14.34 11.14
C HIS A 216 3.70 -14.27 9.65
N PHE A 217 4.99 -14.36 9.27
CA PHE A 217 5.41 -14.46 7.88
C PHE A 217 5.27 -15.91 7.42
N ALA A 218 4.40 -16.13 6.44
CA ALA A 218 4.06 -17.47 5.98
C ALA A 218 5.14 -18.02 5.05
N ILE A 219 5.49 -19.31 5.25
CA ILE A 219 6.24 -20.09 4.25
C ILE A 219 5.36 -21.31 3.90
N PRO A 220 4.41 -21.19 2.97
CA PRO A 220 3.32 -22.16 2.84
C PRO A 220 3.73 -23.57 2.40
N ASN A 221 4.86 -23.72 1.71
CA ASN A 221 5.29 -25.01 1.16
C ASN A 221 6.14 -25.86 2.13
N VAL A 222 6.50 -25.36 3.31
CA VAL A 222 7.31 -26.12 4.30
C VAL A 222 6.50 -26.72 5.45
N SER A 223 5.19 -26.46 5.54
CA SER A 223 4.28 -27.11 6.51
C SER A 223 2.82 -26.77 6.22
N SER A 224 1.87 -27.38 6.92
CA SER A 224 0.45 -27.00 6.85
C SER A 224 0.18 -25.63 7.48
N GLY A 225 -0.90 -24.97 7.05
CA GLY A 225 -1.34 -23.70 7.65
C GLY A 225 -1.67 -23.84 9.14
N ALA A 226 -2.29 -24.94 9.55
CA ALA A 226 -2.59 -25.19 10.96
C ALA A 226 -1.32 -25.26 11.82
N ALA A 227 -0.27 -25.93 11.36
CA ALA A 227 1.00 -26.01 12.09
C ALA A 227 1.66 -24.63 12.29
N GLN A 228 1.64 -23.78 11.26
CA GLN A 228 2.15 -22.41 11.36
C GLN A 228 1.28 -21.53 12.28
N ALA A 229 -0.04 -21.72 12.27
CA ALA A 229 -0.93 -21.06 13.23
C ALA A 229 -0.66 -21.49 14.68
N ASP A 230 -0.43 -22.78 14.92
CA ASP A 230 -0.03 -23.30 16.24
C ASP A 230 1.27 -22.67 16.73
N TYR A 231 2.29 -22.67 15.87
CA TYR A 231 3.59 -22.07 16.16
C TYR A 231 3.47 -20.57 16.43
N PHE A 232 2.69 -19.85 15.62
CA PHE A 232 2.46 -18.43 15.80
C PHE A 232 1.81 -18.11 17.14
N VAL A 233 0.70 -18.76 17.49
CA VAL A 233 -0.01 -18.52 18.76
C VAL A 233 0.88 -18.85 19.96
N ALA A 234 1.64 -19.94 19.90
CA ALA A 234 2.56 -20.34 20.96
C ALA A 234 3.69 -19.32 21.21
N ASN A 235 3.99 -18.47 20.23
CA ASN A 235 5.15 -17.57 20.25
C ASN A 235 4.80 -16.08 20.06
N GLY A 236 3.56 -15.67 20.37
CA GLY A 236 3.17 -14.25 20.42
C GLY A 236 1.94 -13.88 19.62
N GLY A 237 1.44 -14.77 18.76
CA GLY A 237 0.24 -14.60 17.94
C GLY A 237 -1.09 -14.77 18.68
N GLY A 238 -1.06 -14.91 20.00
CA GLY A 238 -2.27 -15.01 20.82
C GLY A 238 -3.11 -13.73 20.79
N TRP A 239 -4.42 -13.88 20.92
CA TRP A 239 -5.35 -12.76 21.00
C TRP A 239 -6.36 -12.95 22.12
N SER A 240 -6.77 -11.84 22.72
CA SER A 240 -7.93 -11.76 23.61
C SER A 240 -8.66 -10.43 23.39
N ALA A 241 -9.95 -10.38 23.74
CA ALA A 241 -10.77 -9.18 23.61
C ALA A 241 -10.48 -8.10 24.67
N ASP A 242 -9.21 -7.90 25.04
CA ASP A 242 -8.77 -6.96 26.07
C ASP A 242 -8.85 -5.48 25.66
N GLY A 243 -9.22 -5.22 24.40
CA GLY A 243 -9.29 -3.88 23.81
C GLY A 243 -7.93 -3.20 23.64
N LYS A 244 -6.84 -3.98 23.72
CA LYS A 244 -5.45 -3.55 23.49
C LYS A 244 -4.80 -4.38 22.38
N THR A 245 -5.28 -5.60 22.17
CA THR A 245 -4.72 -6.58 21.23
C THR A 245 -5.42 -6.52 19.89
N LEU A 246 -4.68 -6.15 18.85
CA LEU A 246 -5.15 -6.29 17.48
C LEU A 246 -5.21 -7.78 17.11
N PRO A 247 -6.12 -8.17 16.20
CA PRO A 247 -6.22 -9.55 15.74
C PRO A 247 -4.88 -10.11 15.25
N PRO A 248 -4.69 -11.43 15.25
CA PRO A 248 -3.50 -12.02 14.64
C PRO A 248 -3.41 -11.63 13.16
N LEU A 249 -2.22 -11.38 12.63
CA LEU A 249 -2.00 -11.03 11.22
C LEU A 249 -1.24 -12.13 10.50
N LEU A 250 -1.82 -12.66 9.43
CA LEU A 250 -1.15 -13.56 8.49
C LEU A 250 -0.50 -12.70 7.41
N ASP A 251 0.81 -12.68 7.37
CA ASP A 251 1.60 -12.10 6.30
C ASP A 251 1.85 -13.19 5.25
N VAL A 252 1.21 -13.03 4.08
CA VAL A 252 1.30 -13.97 2.97
C VAL A 252 1.56 -13.20 1.68
N GLU A 253 2.81 -13.24 1.26
CA GLU A 253 3.35 -12.43 0.18
C GLU A 253 4.43 -13.19 -0.61
N TYR A 254 5.22 -12.47 -1.41
CA TYR A 254 6.21 -13.04 -2.30
C TYR A 254 7.20 -13.92 -1.53
N ASN A 255 7.57 -15.06 -2.12
CA ASN A 255 8.60 -15.91 -1.53
C ASN A 255 9.98 -15.22 -1.60
N PRO A 256 10.62 -14.86 -0.47
CA PRO A 256 11.90 -14.19 -0.49
C PRO A 256 13.09 -15.15 -0.63
N TYR A 257 12.83 -16.47 -0.66
CA TYR A 257 13.83 -17.54 -0.71
C TYR A 257 13.73 -18.36 -2.01
N PRO A 258 14.58 -18.10 -3.02
CA PRO A 258 14.58 -18.86 -4.28
C PRO A 258 14.69 -20.38 -4.11
N SER A 259 15.38 -20.84 -3.06
CA SER A 259 15.54 -22.26 -2.72
C SER A 259 14.23 -22.94 -2.25
N LEU A 260 13.21 -22.15 -1.89
CA LEU A 260 11.87 -22.61 -1.55
C LEU A 260 10.90 -22.47 -2.73
N GLY A 261 11.40 -22.36 -3.96
CA GLY A 261 10.60 -22.34 -5.17
C GLY A 261 10.33 -20.93 -5.71
N ASN A 262 9.37 -20.82 -6.62
CA ASN A 262 9.03 -19.55 -7.25
C ASN A 262 8.37 -18.55 -6.27
N THR A 263 7.99 -17.39 -6.80
CA THR A 263 7.31 -16.31 -6.06
C THR A 263 6.03 -16.74 -5.30
N CYS A 264 5.41 -17.84 -5.72
CA CYS A 264 4.23 -18.47 -5.12
C CYS A 264 4.58 -19.78 -4.38
N TYR A 265 5.83 -19.96 -3.96
CA TYR A 265 6.33 -21.14 -3.21
C TYR A 265 6.18 -22.47 -3.97
N ASP A 266 6.15 -22.44 -5.30
CA ASP A 266 5.82 -23.58 -6.19
C ASP A 266 4.45 -24.22 -5.91
N MET A 267 3.52 -23.44 -5.35
CA MET A 267 2.15 -23.89 -5.09
C MET A 267 1.20 -23.42 -6.17
N SER A 268 0.24 -24.28 -6.54
CA SER A 268 -0.92 -23.85 -7.31
C SER A 268 -1.81 -22.91 -6.49
N ALA A 269 -2.59 -22.07 -7.17
CA ALA A 269 -3.58 -21.21 -6.55
C ALA A 269 -4.50 -21.95 -5.56
N SER A 270 -4.94 -23.17 -5.93
CA SER A 270 -5.81 -23.99 -5.08
C SER A 270 -5.11 -24.47 -3.80
N GLN A 271 -3.83 -24.84 -3.88
CA GLN A 271 -3.05 -25.25 -2.72
C GLN A 271 -2.82 -24.06 -1.78
N MET A 272 -2.50 -22.89 -2.33
CA MET A 272 -2.29 -21.67 -1.56
C MET A 272 -3.57 -21.26 -0.81
N VAL A 273 -4.72 -21.21 -1.50
CA VAL A 273 -6.02 -20.90 -0.89
C VAL A 273 -6.39 -21.90 0.22
N ASN A 274 -6.15 -23.20 0.00
CA ASN A 274 -6.42 -24.21 1.02
C ASN A 274 -5.50 -24.08 2.24
N TRP A 275 -4.21 -23.78 2.02
CA TRP A 275 -3.25 -23.56 3.09
C TRP A 275 -3.64 -22.36 3.97
N MET A 276 -4.01 -21.24 3.34
CA MET A 276 -4.46 -20.04 4.04
C MET A 276 -5.76 -20.28 4.83
N ARG A 277 -6.68 -21.09 4.26
CA ARG A 277 -7.91 -21.48 4.95
C ARG A 277 -7.61 -22.34 6.19
N ASP A 278 -6.67 -23.26 6.08
CA ASP A 278 -6.24 -24.12 7.18
C ASP A 278 -5.63 -23.30 8.33
N PHE A 279 -4.72 -22.36 8.00
CA PHE A 279 -4.19 -21.39 8.97
C PHE A 279 -5.32 -20.61 9.66
N SER A 280 -6.22 -20.01 8.89
CA SER A 280 -7.32 -19.21 9.42
C SER A 280 -8.26 -20.00 10.33
N ASN A 281 -8.67 -21.20 9.91
CA ASN A 281 -9.53 -22.07 10.72
C ASN A 281 -8.85 -22.45 12.04
N ARG A 282 -7.54 -22.70 12.00
CA ARG A 282 -6.77 -23.00 13.21
C ARG A 282 -6.66 -21.79 14.13
N MET A 283 -6.42 -20.60 13.60
CA MET A 283 -6.43 -19.35 14.37
C MET A 283 -7.77 -19.09 15.06
N VAL A 284 -8.89 -19.32 14.38
CA VAL A 284 -10.23 -19.24 14.98
C VAL A 284 -10.39 -20.25 16.11
N THR A 285 -9.89 -21.47 15.93
CA THR A 285 -9.93 -22.50 16.98
C THR A 285 -9.12 -22.11 18.21
N LEU A 286 -7.96 -21.49 18.02
CA LEU A 286 -7.04 -21.14 19.11
C LEU A 286 -7.40 -19.83 19.83
N THR A 287 -7.94 -18.86 19.10
CA THR A 287 -8.11 -17.48 19.60
C THR A 287 -9.55 -16.98 19.55
N GLY A 288 -10.46 -17.69 18.88
CA GLY A 288 -11.80 -17.19 18.56
C GLY A 288 -11.81 -16.07 17.51
N ARG A 289 -10.66 -15.76 16.90
CA ARG A 289 -10.49 -14.62 16.00
C ARG A 289 -9.91 -15.06 14.65
N LYS A 290 -10.54 -14.63 13.57
CA LYS A 290 -9.96 -14.76 12.23
C LYS A 290 -8.73 -13.85 12.12
N PRO A 291 -7.64 -14.31 11.51
CA PRO A 291 -6.52 -13.44 11.27
C PRO A 291 -6.92 -12.33 10.28
N MET A 292 -6.32 -11.16 10.41
CA MET A 292 -6.24 -10.22 9.29
C MET A 292 -5.23 -10.78 8.28
N ILE A 293 -5.39 -10.47 6.99
CA ILE A 293 -4.50 -10.93 5.93
C ILE A 293 -3.72 -9.74 5.39
N TYR A 294 -2.39 -9.81 5.47
CA TYR A 294 -1.47 -8.94 4.77
C TYR A 294 -1.08 -9.55 3.42
N THR A 295 -1.10 -8.75 2.36
CA THR A 295 -0.73 -9.14 0.99
C THR A 295 -0.55 -7.92 0.09
N THR A 296 -0.09 -8.14 -1.15
CA THR A 296 -0.23 -7.19 -2.27
C THR A 296 -1.32 -7.64 -3.24
N THR A 297 -1.87 -6.72 -4.06
CA THR A 297 -2.86 -7.07 -5.09
C THR A 297 -2.26 -7.98 -6.16
N ASP A 298 -1.01 -7.73 -6.55
CA ASP A 298 -0.31 -8.50 -7.57
C ASP A 298 -0.04 -9.94 -7.10
N TRP A 299 0.52 -10.11 -5.90
CA TRP A 299 0.75 -11.44 -5.32
C TRP A 299 -0.56 -12.22 -5.19
N TRP A 300 -1.62 -11.57 -4.69
CA TRP A 300 -2.92 -12.21 -4.56
C TRP A 300 -3.46 -12.71 -5.91
N TYR A 301 -3.36 -11.87 -6.95
CA TYR A 301 -3.80 -12.25 -8.29
C TYR A 301 -3.03 -13.47 -8.81
N ARG A 302 -1.69 -13.45 -8.72
CA ARG A 302 -0.81 -14.50 -9.23
C ARG A 302 -0.93 -15.80 -8.44
N CYS A 303 -0.81 -15.73 -7.13
CA CYS A 303 -0.59 -16.89 -6.27
C CYS A 303 -1.88 -17.47 -5.69
N THR A 304 -3.01 -16.77 -5.79
CA THR A 304 -4.33 -17.30 -5.37
C THR A 304 -5.33 -17.42 -6.52
N GLY A 305 -4.95 -17.01 -7.74
CA GLY A 305 -5.88 -16.90 -8.86
C GLY A 305 -6.94 -15.82 -8.65
N ASN A 306 -6.57 -14.75 -7.93
CA ASN A 306 -7.46 -13.69 -7.48
C ASN A 306 -8.69 -14.21 -6.72
N SER A 307 -8.47 -15.09 -5.74
CA SER A 307 -9.54 -15.78 -5.02
C SER A 307 -10.48 -14.80 -4.30
N ALA A 308 -11.79 -15.07 -4.35
CA ALA A 308 -12.84 -14.36 -3.62
C ALA A 308 -13.19 -15.02 -2.26
N ALA A 309 -12.43 -16.04 -1.84
CA ALA A 309 -12.79 -16.89 -0.72
C ALA A 309 -12.67 -16.20 0.65
N PHE A 310 -11.93 -15.09 0.78
CA PHE A 310 -11.54 -14.50 2.08
C PHE A 310 -12.24 -13.17 2.39
N SER A 311 -13.43 -12.94 1.83
CA SER A 311 -14.24 -11.72 2.05
C SER A 311 -14.69 -11.48 3.49
N ASP A 312 -14.51 -12.47 4.35
CA ASP A 312 -14.77 -12.45 5.78
C ASP A 312 -13.53 -12.16 6.64
N HIS A 313 -12.39 -11.88 6.02
CA HIS A 313 -11.14 -11.46 6.67
C HIS A 313 -10.94 -9.95 6.51
N ALA A 314 -10.30 -9.31 7.50
CA ALA A 314 -9.80 -7.95 7.32
C ALA A 314 -8.62 -7.98 6.33
N LEU A 315 -8.48 -6.93 5.53
CA LEU A 315 -7.38 -6.78 4.57
C LEU A 315 -6.39 -5.72 5.06
N HIS A 316 -5.13 -6.10 5.14
CA HIS A 316 -3.98 -5.23 5.23
C HIS A 316 -3.29 -5.25 3.87
N ILE A 317 -3.49 -4.21 3.07
CA ILE A 317 -2.97 -4.16 1.70
C ILE A 317 -1.70 -3.31 1.66
N ALA A 318 -0.64 -3.83 1.04
CA ALA A 318 0.53 -3.04 0.74
C ALA A 318 0.43 -2.44 -0.67
N SER A 319 0.62 -1.12 -0.74
CA SER A 319 0.70 -0.37 -1.99
C SER A 319 1.44 0.94 -1.74
N TYR A 320 2.71 1.02 -2.10
CA TYR A 320 3.57 2.15 -1.75
C TYR A 320 3.38 3.29 -2.73
N ASN A 321 2.55 4.26 -2.34
CA ASN A 321 2.22 5.44 -3.13
C ASN A 321 1.52 6.49 -2.27
N ASN A 322 1.23 7.65 -2.86
CA ASN A 322 0.54 8.77 -2.22
C ASN A 322 -0.89 9.02 -2.75
N SER A 323 -1.48 8.07 -3.48
CA SER A 323 -2.78 8.20 -4.16
C SER A 323 -3.85 7.21 -3.68
N GLY A 324 -3.47 6.18 -2.91
CA GLY A 324 -4.39 5.25 -2.27
C GLY A 324 -3.99 3.78 -2.43
N ALA A 325 -4.78 2.88 -1.84
CA ALA A 325 -4.54 1.44 -1.88
C ALA A 325 -4.70 0.78 -3.27
N GLY A 326 -5.13 1.54 -4.29
CA GLY A 326 -5.33 1.03 -5.65
C GLY A 326 -6.46 0.00 -5.78
N THR A 327 -6.40 -0.81 -6.84
CA THR A 327 -7.34 -1.92 -7.06
C THR A 327 -7.15 -2.97 -5.98
N LEU A 328 -8.25 -3.39 -5.36
CA LEU A 328 -8.22 -4.41 -4.30
C LEU A 328 -8.39 -5.82 -4.87
N PRO A 329 -7.84 -6.85 -4.19
CA PRO A 329 -8.08 -8.23 -4.58
C PRO A 329 -9.55 -8.63 -4.44
N ALA A 330 -10.01 -9.61 -5.24
CA ALA A 330 -11.44 -9.91 -5.42
C ALA A 330 -12.21 -10.31 -4.15
N SER A 331 -11.52 -10.72 -3.09
CA SER A 331 -12.15 -10.98 -1.78
C SER A 331 -12.67 -9.70 -1.12
N TRP A 332 -12.16 -8.51 -1.46
CA TRP A 332 -12.41 -7.28 -0.69
C TRP A 332 -12.95 -6.13 -1.54
N ASN A 333 -14.01 -5.51 -1.03
CA ASN A 333 -14.55 -4.24 -1.55
C ASN A 333 -13.88 -3.02 -0.91
N PHE A 334 -13.16 -3.21 0.18
CA PHE A 334 -12.44 -2.16 0.93
C PHE A 334 -11.27 -2.78 1.69
N TYR A 335 -10.21 -2.00 1.92
CA TYR A 335 -9.12 -2.38 2.82
C TYR A 335 -9.44 -1.97 4.27
N SER A 336 -8.90 -2.71 5.23
CA SER A 336 -8.95 -2.36 6.66
C SER A 336 -7.72 -1.57 7.07
N VAL A 337 -6.56 -1.99 6.58
CA VAL A 337 -5.26 -1.32 6.76
C VAL A 337 -4.62 -1.15 5.39
N TRP A 338 -4.02 0.01 5.15
CA TRP A 338 -3.16 0.28 4.00
C TRP A 338 -1.74 0.55 4.49
N GLN A 339 -0.79 -0.31 4.10
CA GLN A 339 0.64 -0.04 4.24
C GLN A 339 1.06 0.81 3.03
N TYR A 340 1.33 2.09 3.29
CA TYR A 340 1.45 3.10 2.23
C TYR A 340 2.90 3.47 1.91
N THR A 341 3.85 3.05 2.74
CA THR A 341 5.29 3.26 2.52
C THR A 341 6.13 2.37 3.44
N SER A 342 7.31 2.00 2.96
CA SER A 342 8.41 1.36 3.68
C SER A 342 9.49 2.34 4.15
N GLU A 343 9.32 3.65 3.90
CA GLU A 343 10.33 4.69 4.20
C GLU A 343 9.79 5.75 5.16
N GLY A 344 9.16 5.29 6.24
CA GLY A 344 8.57 6.13 7.25
C GLY A 344 9.55 6.99 8.06
N PRO A 345 9.04 8.04 8.76
CA PRO A 345 9.87 9.04 9.43
C PRO A 345 10.61 8.54 10.68
N VAL A 346 10.29 7.34 11.18
CA VAL A 346 10.85 6.80 12.45
C VAL A 346 11.24 5.33 12.34
N VAL A 347 10.47 4.56 11.59
CA VAL A 347 10.69 3.16 11.21
C VAL A 347 10.26 3.00 9.76
N GLY A 348 10.68 1.92 9.10
CA GLY A 348 10.36 1.66 7.69
C GLY A 348 8.86 1.70 7.42
N ASP A 349 8.13 0.68 7.85
CA ASP A 349 6.76 0.50 7.42
C ASP A 349 5.73 1.35 8.19
N TRP A 350 4.96 2.13 7.43
CA TRP A 350 3.86 2.93 7.95
C TRP A 350 2.53 2.60 7.30
N ASN A 351 1.52 2.65 8.15
CA ASN A 351 0.20 2.13 7.86
C ASN A 351 -0.90 3.10 8.23
N GLN A 352 -2.04 2.94 7.59
CA GLN A 352 -3.26 3.66 7.88
C GLN A 352 -4.41 2.69 8.06
N TRP A 353 -5.03 2.73 9.24
CA TRP A 353 -6.32 2.11 9.49
C TRP A 353 -7.43 2.93 8.82
N ASN A 354 -8.25 2.24 8.02
CA ASN A 354 -9.38 2.81 7.30
C ASN A 354 -10.60 3.01 8.20
N GLY A 355 -10.51 3.97 9.12
CA GLY A 355 -11.59 4.28 10.04
C GLY A 355 -11.17 5.21 11.19
N SER A 356 -12.03 5.29 12.19
CA SER A 356 -11.78 6.08 13.40
C SER A 356 -11.03 5.28 14.46
N MET A 357 -10.48 5.97 15.46
CA MET A 357 -9.90 5.31 16.64
C MET A 357 -10.93 4.42 17.35
N THR A 358 -12.21 4.84 17.38
CA THR A 358 -13.30 4.05 17.95
C THR A 358 -13.53 2.75 17.17
N SER A 359 -13.51 2.80 15.82
CA SER A 359 -13.68 1.58 15.02
C SER A 359 -12.48 0.65 15.16
N LEU A 360 -11.26 1.20 15.27
CA LEU A 360 -10.06 0.41 15.54
C LEU A 360 -10.10 -0.27 16.92
N GLN A 361 -10.51 0.45 17.97
CA GLN A 361 -10.67 -0.11 19.31
C GLN A 361 -11.77 -1.18 19.35
N SER A 362 -12.88 -0.98 18.62
CA SER A 362 -13.93 -1.99 18.47
C SER A 362 -13.39 -3.26 17.77
N PHE A 363 -12.61 -3.08 16.71
CA PHE A 363 -11.96 -4.16 15.99
C PHE A 363 -11.02 -4.97 16.90
N ALA A 364 -10.21 -4.29 17.72
CA ALA A 364 -9.35 -4.93 18.73
C ALA A 364 -10.13 -5.75 19.78
N ARG A 365 -11.38 -5.37 20.08
CA ARG A 365 -12.26 -6.09 21.04
C ARG A 365 -13.04 -7.25 20.43
N GLY A 366 -12.76 -7.61 19.19
CA GLY A 366 -13.45 -8.71 18.53
C GLY A 366 -14.65 -8.26 17.69
N GLY A 367 -14.85 -6.95 17.50
CA GLY A 367 -15.84 -6.42 16.56
C GLY A 367 -15.59 -6.94 15.14
N SER A 368 -16.65 -6.98 14.32
CA SER A 368 -16.53 -7.29 12.89
C SER A 368 -15.59 -6.31 12.20
N VAL A 369 -15.05 -6.68 11.03
CA VAL A 369 -14.34 -5.73 10.17
C VAL A 369 -15.28 -4.56 9.91
N PRO A 370 -14.98 -3.34 10.40
CA PRO A 370 -15.85 -2.23 10.14
C PRO A 370 -15.73 -1.91 8.64
N ALA A 371 -16.88 -1.83 7.97
CA ALA A 371 -16.90 -1.13 6.69
C ALA A 371 -16.33 0.29 6.91
N PRO A 372 -15.64 0.87 5.92
CA PRO A 372 -15.22 2.25 6.00
C PRO A 372 -16.44 3.10 6.37
N ALA A 373 -16.23 4.15 7.17
CA ALA A 373 -17.30 5.13 7.35
C ALA A 373 -17.76 5.57 5.95
N PRO A 374 -19.08 5.66 5.68
CA PRO A 374 -19.54 6.12 4.38
C PRO A 374 -18.82 7.43 4.05
N GLN A 375 -18.15 7.47 2.90
CA GLN A 375 -17.49 8.69 2.46
C GLN A 375 -18.57 9.74 2.27
N GLN A 376 -18.58 10.74 3.16
CA GLN A 376 -19.50 11.87 3.15
C GLN A 376 -18.70 13.17 3.27
N PRO A 377 -17.85 13.46 2.27
CA PRO A 377 -17.07 14.68 2.31
C PRO A 377 -18.01 15.89 2.32
N SER A 378 -17.57 16.97 2.99
CA SER A 378 -18.34 18.22 3.08
C SER A 378 -18.73 18.76 1.70
N ILE A 379 -17.87 18.52 0.72
CA ILE A 379 -18.01 18.93 -0.67
C ILE A 379 -17.75 17.69 -1.53
N ARG A 380 -18.73 17.29 -2.36
CA ARG A 380 -18.72 16.00 -3.04
C ARG A 380 -18.20 16.06 -4.47
N ALA A 381 -18.22 17.23 -5.08
CA ALA A 381 -17.78 17.43 -6.45
C ALA A 381 -17.30 18.87 -6.65
N LEU A 382 -16.42 19.10 -7.62
CA LEU A 382 -16.02 20.45 -8.03
C LEU A 382 -17.20 21.31 -8.54
N ALA A 383 -18.32 20.68 -8.90
CA ALA A 383 -19.54 21.37 -9.31
C ALA A 383 -20.38 21.91 -8.13
N ASP A 384 -20.10 21.46 -6.90
CA ASP A 384 -20.75 21.99 -5.70
C ASP A 384 -20.38 23.47 -5.50
N MET A 385 -21.32 24.28 -5.02
CA MET A 385 -21.05 25.67 -4.68
C MET A 385 -20.90 25.83 -3.18
N VAL A 386 -19.83 26.50 -2.77
CA VAL A 386 -19.56 26.83 -1.36
C VAL A 386 -19.76 28.32 -1.15
N ALA A 387 -20.48 28.69 -0.09
CA ALA A 387 -20.69 30.08 0.26
C ALA A 387 -20.72 30.29 1.78
N THR A 388 -20.42 31.51 2.22
CA THR A 388 -20.60 31.91 3.61
C THR A 388 -21.75 32.88 3.77
N ASP A 389 -22.38 32.87 4.95
CA ASP A 389 -23.35 33.90 5.32
C ASP A 389 -22.76 34.93 6.29
N SER A 390 -23.51 35.99 6.56
CA SER A 390 -23.10 37.09 7.46
C SER A 390 -22.87 36.67 8.91
N SER A 391 -23.34 35.48 9.31
CA SER A 391 -23.07 34.91 10.64
C SER A 391 -21.80 34.05 10.67
N GLY A 392 -21.07 33.96 9.56
CA GLY A 392 -19.84 33.17 9.45
C GLY A 392 -20.10 31.67 9.34
N ARG A 393 -21.30 31.24 8.95
CA ARG A 393 -21.57 29.83 8.63
C ARG A 393 -21.14 29.55 7.21
N LEU A 394 -20.46 28.42 7.01
CA LEU A 394 -20.08 27.91 5.71
C LEU A 394 -21.12 26.89 5.23
N TRP A 395 -21.60 27.07 4.02
CA TRP A 395 -22.67 26.28 3.41
C TRP A 395 -22.15 25.61 2.15
N ASN A 396 -22.46 24.33 1.99
CA ASN A 396 -22.37 23.64 0.71
C ASN A 396 -23.75 23.63 0.04
N TYR A 397 -23.79 23.91 -1.26
CA TYR A 397 -24.93 23.78 -2.16
C TYR A 397 -24.58 22.68 -3.17
N PRO A 398 -25.06 21.44 -2.96
CA PRO A 398 -24.67 20.31 -3.80
C PRO A 398 -25.14 20.48 -5.23
N ALA A 399 -24.30 20.18 -6.21
CA ALA A 399 -24.73 20.12 -7.60
C ALA A 399 -25.77 18.99 -7.78
N ASN A 400 -26.87 19.28 -8.48
CA ASN A 400 -27.93 18.30 -8.70
C ASN A 400 -27.82 17.54 -10.03
N GLY A 401 -26.76 17.78 -10.81
CA GLY A 401 -26.52 17.16 -12.12
C GLY A 401 -27.51 17.58 -13.23
N LYS A 402 -28.41 18.53 -12.95
CA LYS A 402 -29.46 19.03 -13.87
C LYS A 402 -29.32 20.53 -14.13
N GLY A 403 -28.12 21.07 -13.95
CA GLY A 403 -27.84 22.51 -14.12
C GLY A 403 -28.30 23.39 -12.95
N GLY A 404 -28.49 22.83 -11.75
CA GLY A 404 -28.81 23.61 -10.55
C GLY A 404 -28.22 23.01 -9.26
N PHE A 405 -28.64 23.56 -8.13
CA PHE A 405 -28.20 23.13 -6.80
C PHE A 405 -29.33 22.46 -6.02
N GLY A 406 -28.97 21.51 -5.15
CA GLY A 406 -29.85 20.89 -4.18
C GLY A 406 -30.02 21.71 -2.91
N THR A 407 -30.63 21.10 -1.89
CA THR A 407 -30.78 21.71 -0.56
C THR A 407 -29.41 21.91 0.07
N ARG A 408 -29.11 23.16 0.46
CA ARG A 408 -27.86 23.48 1.14
C ARG A 408 -27.79 22.85 2.53
N PHE A 409 -26.57 22.55 2.99
CA PHE A 409 -26.30 22.14 4.37
C PHE A 409 -25.04 22.81 4.89
N GLN A 410 -24.97 22.98 6.22
CA GLN A 410 -23.85 23.67 6.85
C GLN A 410 -22.65 22.73 6.96
N ILE A 411 -21.47 23.23 6.57
CA ILE A 411 -20.19 22.49 6.57
C ILE A 411 -19.11 23.17 7.42
N GLY A 412 -19.42 24.28 8.07
CA GLY A 412 -18.50 24.96 8.98
C GLY A 412 -19.10 26.20 9.66
N SER A 413 -18.36 26.77 10.60
CA SER A 413 -18.67 28.01 11.32
C SER A 413 -17.40 28.81 11.61
N GLY A 414 -17.52 30.10 11.90
CA GLY A 414 -16.36 30.99 12.16
C GLY A 414 -15.71 31.53 10.89
N TRP A 415 -16.32 31.34 9.73
CA TRP A 415 -15.81 31.75 8.42
C TRP A 415 -16.17 33.22 8.13
N THR A 416 -15.59 34.14 8.91
CA THR A 416 -15.76 35.60 8.76
C THR A 416 -14.50 36.27 8.21
N GLY A 417 -14.64 37.36 7.46
CA GLY A 417 -13.46 38.09 6.94
C GLY A 417 -12.81 37.46 5.71
N ILE A 418 -13.55 36.61 5.00
CA ILE A 418 -13.12 35.99 3.75
C ILE A 418 -13.25 36.97 2.58
N LYS A 419 -12.28 36.92 1.67
CA LYS A 419 -12.34 37.57 0.36
C LYS A 419 -12.87 36.62 -0.71
N SER A 420 -12.36 35.40 -0.79
CA SER A 420 -12.83 34.36 -1.72
C SER A 420 -12.59 32.94 -1.16
N ILE A 421 -13.43 31.99 -1.59
CA ILE A 421 -13.32 30.55 -1.30
C ILE A 421 -13.32 29.82 -2.64
N ASN A 422 -12.36 28.93 -2.84
CA ASN A 422 -12.21 28.16 -4.07
C ASN A 422 -12.21 26.67 -3.72
N PRO A 423 -13.32 25.96 -3.97
CA PRO A 423 -13.33 24.50 -3.90
C PRO A 423 -12.38 23.91 -4.94
N VAL A 424 -11.45 23.07 -4.49
CA VAL A 424 -10.47 22.42 -5.36
C VAL A 424 -9.91 21.19 -4.66
N ASP A 425 -9.45 20.18 -5.37
CA ASP A 425 -8.66 19.08 -4.80
C ASP A 425 -7.17 19.47 -4.85
N TRP A 426 -6.71 20.22 -3.86
CA TRP A 426 -5.38 20.86 -3.85
C TRP A 426 -4.27 19.84 -3.61
N ASN A 427 -4.52 18.82 -2.79
CA ASN A 427 -3.55 17.78 -2.47
C ASN A 427 -3.68 16.52 -3.35
N ALA A 428 -4.64 16.49 -4.27
CA ALA A 428 -4.92 15.37 -5.17
C ALA A 428 -5.31 14.08 -4.43
N ASP A 429 -5.98 14.19 -3.29
CA ASP A 429 -6.44 13.03 -2.50
C ASP A 429 -7.85 12.54 -2.88
N GLY A 430 -8.48 13.17 -3.89
CA GLY A 430 -9.82 12.83 -4.36
C GLY A 430 -10.95 13.41 -3.52
N THR A 431 -10.63 14.12 -2.42
CA THR A 431 -11.58 14.89 -1.62
C THR A 431 -11.48 16.37 -1.96
N ILE A 432 -12.62 17.06 -2.04
CA ILE A 432 -12.62 18.48 -2.37
C ILE A 432 -12.24 19.30 -1.13
N ASP A 433 -11.18 20.08 -1.29
CA ASP A 433 -10.63 21.01 -0.31
C ASP A 433 -11.15 22.43 -0.50
N LEU A 434 -10.71 23.35 0.37
CA LEU A 434 -10.94 24.79 0.20
C LEU A 434 -9.63 25.59 0.20
N LEU A 435 -9.38 26.30 -0.90
CA LEU A 435 -8.40 27.39 -0.94
C LEU A 435 -9.10 28.70 -0.59
N THR A 436 -8.77 29.28 0.56
CA THR A 436 -9.45 30.45 1.11
C THR A 436 -8.52 31.65 1.19
N GLN A 437 -8.93 32.73 0.55
CA GLN A 437 -8.28 34.03 0.58
C GLN A 437 -8.99 34.93 1.59
N TRP A 438 -8.22 35.60 2.45
CA TRP A 438 -8.75 36.39 3.55
C TRP A 438 -8.53 37.89 3.34
N ASN A 439 -9.41 38.73 3.90
CA ASN A 439 -9.33 40.19 3.78
C ASN A 439 -8.13 40.79 4.54
N ASN A 440 -7.60 40.07 5.52
CA ASN A 440 -6.36 40.43 6.22
C ASN A 440 -5.09 40.17 5.38
N GLY A 441 -5.25 39.57 4.19
CA GLY A 441 -4.15 39.29 3.27
C GLY A 441 -3.52 37.90 3.39
N THR A 442 -4.04 37.01 4.23
CA THR A 442 -3.58 35.62 4.27
C THR A 442 -4.23 34.77 3.18
N LEU A 443 -3.55 33.70 2.80
CA LEU A 443 -4.08 32.63 1.96
C LEU A 443 -3.89 31.30 2.68
N SER A 444 -4.98 30.54 2.81
CA SER A 444 -5.00 29.28 3.56
C SER A 444 -5.63 28.18 2.73
N TYR A 445 -5.13 26.97 2.94
CA TYR A 445 -5.60 25.72 2.37
C TYR A 445 -6.25 24.89 3.49
N TYR A 446 -7.46 24.38 3.27
CA TYR A 446 -8.20 23.54 4.21
C TYR A 446 -8.44 22.17 3.57
N PRO A 447 -7.64 21.14 3.90
CA PRO A 447 -7.84 19.80 3.39
C PRO A 447 -9.22 19.26 3.75
N GLY A 448 -9.97 18.79 2.77
CA GLY A 448 -11.25 18.10 2.96
C GLY A 448 -11.02 16.74 3.61
N LEU A 449 -11.98 16.33 4.43
CA LEU A 449 -11.97 14.98 5.01
C LEU A 449 -12.98 14.10 4.29
N PRO A 450 -12.60 12.88 3.84
CA PRO A 450 -13.51 11.94 3.20
C PRO A 450 -14.75 11.61 4.05
N GLY A 451 -14.62 11.65 5.39
CA GLY A 451 -15.72 11.47 6.35
C GLY A 451 -16.52 12.73 6.70
N GLY A 452 -16.24 13.86 6.04
CA GLY A 452 -16.85 15.16 6.30
C GLY A 452 -16.01 16.05 7.21
N GLY A 453 -16.18 17.37 7.06
CA GLY A 453 -15.34 18.39 7.69
C GLY A 453 -14.06 18.70 6.92
N PHE A 454 -13.15 19.42 7.59
CA PHE A 454 -11.84 19.80 7.08
C PHE A 454 -10.78 19.56 8.15
N SER A 455 -9.56 19.22 7.74
CA SER A 455 -8.37 19.17 8.60
C SER A 455 -7.94 20.56 9.05
N SER A 456 -6.94 20.63 9.94
CA SER A 456 -6.30 21.87 10.34
C SER A 456 -5.80 22.66 9.11
N PRO A 457 -6.06 23.97 9.02
CA PRO A 457 -5.66 24.75 7.86
C PRO A 457 -4.15 24.92 7.77
N VAL A 458 -3.65 24.89 6.54
CA VAL A 458 -2.27 25.23 6.20
C VAL A 458 -2.25 26.64 5.63
N GLN A 459 -1.48 27.54 6.23
CA GLN A 459 -1.27 28.87 5.66
C GLN A 459 -0.22 28.80 4.56
N ILE A 460 -0.62 29.08 3.33
CA ILE A 460 0.26 29.06 2.14
C ILE A 460 0.65 30.48 1.68
N GLY A 461 0.06 31.50 2.28
CA GLY A 461 0.37 32.90 2.05
C GLY A 461 0.20 33.74 3.32
N SER A 462 1.23 34.47 3.72
CA SER A 462 1.25 35.20 4.99
C SER A 462 0.68 36.62 4.95
N SER A 463 0.72 37.30 3.81
CA SER A 463 0.21 38.67 3.66
C SER A 463 0.12 39.08 2.19
N GLY A 464 -0.62 40.16 1.89
CA GLY A 464 -0.66 40.79 0.56
C GLY A 464 -1.61 40.13 -0.44
N TRP A 465 -2.16 38.96 -0.10
CA TRP A 465 -3.06 38.23 -0.99
C TRP A 465 -4.38 38.95 -1.21
N GLN A 466 -4.81 39.83 -0.31
CA GLN A 466 -6.01 40.64 -0.48
C GLN A 466 -5.96 41.59 -1.68
N ASN A 467 -4.77 41.80 -2.27
CA ASN A 467 -4.60 42.63 -3.47
C ASN A 467 -4.71 41.84 -4.78
N PHE A 468 -5.09 40.55 -4.72
CA PHE A 468 -5.23 39.71 -5.91
C PHE A 468 -6.69 39.29 -6.14
N SER A 469 -7.07 39.15 -7.40
CA SER A 469 -8.18 38.30 -7.84
C SER A 469 -7.59 36.98 -8.32
N LEU A 470 -8.04 35.86 -7.75
CA LEU A 470 -7.43 34.55 -7.95
C LEU A 470 -8.28 33.65 -8.85
N ALA A 471 -7.61 32.80 -9.62
CA ALA A 471 -8.16 31.64 -10.28
C ALA A 471 -7.33 30.40 -9.87
N VAL A 472 -8.00 29.35 -9.42
CA VAL A 472 -7.36 28.13 -8.89
C VAL A 472 -7.72 26.96 -9.79
N GLY A 473 -6.72 26.18 -10.18
CA GLY A 473 -6.94 25.10 -11.14
C GLY A 473 -5.64 24.56 -11.75
N PRO A 474 -5.72 23.55 -12.63
CA PRO A 474 -4.56 22.94 -13.26
C PRO A 474 -4.05 23.79 -14.43
N TRP A 475 -3.55 24.98 -14.15
CA TRP A 475 -3.13 25.94 -15.19
C TRP A 475 -1.76 25.62 -15.80
N VAL A 476 -0.91 24.91 -15.05
CA VAL A 476 0.47 24.61 -15.45
C VAL A 476 0.63 23.09 -15.63
N LYS A 477 0.94 22.68 -16.85
CA LYS A 477 1.14 21.26 -17.20
C LYS A 477 2.24 20.66 -16.32
N GLY A 478 1.93 19.54 -15.65
CA GLY A 478 2.88 18.79 -14.83
C GLY A 478 3.10 19.33 -13.42
N GLN A 479 2.36 20.36 -12.97
CA GLN A 479 2.50 20.94 -11.63
C GLN A 479 1.26 20.79 -10.74
N GLY A 480 0.29 19.95 -11.14
CA GLY A 480 -0.96 19.78 -10.39
C GLY A 480 -1.80 21.06 -10.38
N ILE A 481 -2.52 21.29 -9.28
CA ILE A 481 -3.32 22.50 -9.07
C ILE A 481 -2.40 23.67 -8.73
N THR A 482 -2.58 24.79 -9.44
CA THR A 482 -1.83 26.03 -9.23
C THR A 482 -2.76 27.23 -9.08
N ILE A 483 -2.18 28.39 -8.80
CA ILE A 483 -2.90 29.66 -8.61
C ILE A 483 -2.40 30.64 -9.67
N VAL A 484 -3.32 31.19 -10.43
CA VAL A 484 -3.08 32.36 -11.28
C VAL A 484 -3.81 33.54 -10.64
N GLY A 485 -3.16 34.70 -10.58
CA GLY A 485 -3.71 35.87 -9.90
C GLY A 485 -3.44 37.16 -10.66
N THR A 486 -4.46 38.02 -10.78
CA THR A 486 -4.29 39.40 -11.23
C THR A 486 -4.22 40.31 -10.01
N HIS A 487 -3.12 41.03 -9.86
CA HIS A 487 -2.92 42.01 -8.81
C HIS A 487 -3.70 43.30 -9.10
N THR A 488 -3.98 44.11 -8.08
CA THR A 488 -4.74 45.37 -8.20
C THR A 488 -4.08 46.42 -9.09
N ASP A 489 -2.79 46.31 -9.37
CA ASP A 489 -2.09 47.14 -10.35
C ASP A 489 -2.25 46.64 -11.81
N GLY A 490 -3.00 45.56 -12.02
CA GLY A 490 -3.24 44.94 -13.31
C GLY A 490 -2.19 43.90 -13.73
N ALA A 491 -1.14 43.67 -12.94
CA ALA A 491 -0.14 42.65 -13.26
C ALA A 491 -0.70 41.23 -13.04
N LEU A 492 -0.41 40.33 -13.99
CA LEU A 492 -0.78 38.91 -13.91
C LEU A 492 0.41 38.10 -13.37
N TYR A 493 0.13 37.19 -12.44
CA TYR A 493 1.08 36.28 -11.80
C TYR A 493 0.60 34.84 -11.96
N TYR A 494 1.52 33.93 -12.32
CA TYR A 494 1.23 32.51 -12.55
C TYR A 494 2.46 31.63 -12.29
#